data_AF-A0A2N1IHP5-F1
#
_entry.id   AF-A0A2N1IHP5-F1
#
_cell.length_a   1.000
_cell.length_b   1.000
_cell.length_c   1.000
_cell.angle_alpha   90.00
_cell.angle_beta   90.00
_cell.angle_gamma   90.00
#
_symmetry.space_group_name_H-M   'P 1'
#
loop_
_entity.id
_entity.type
_entity.pdbx_description
1 polymer ?
#
loop_
_entity_poly.entity_id
_entity_poly.type
_entity_poly.pdbx_seq_one_letter_code
_entity_poly.pdbx_strand_id
1 'polypeptide(L)'
;MSFEKPWGNYLLEAIVETKAPETISFWPQTIGWQLLFILLTMLIIKKAYQSYKTYQANAYRREALAWLSQCSLSNEDDIRQLPALLRKTALIANEVCCHNGSNAKGYTAVNKRRQYITGLTGKTWVTWLDNNCGKSQFSQIQNSLSYSPFSCSNLLAQLAYIPQLDLNDSKFNGAVKQLYQQISLWIQYHQLNDESLQHDLGEQT
;
A
#
# COMPACT_ATOMS: atom_id res chain seq x y z
N MET A 1 -77.25 35.89 -44.28
CA MET A 1 -76.73 37.20 -44.73
C MET A 1 -75.24 37.22 -44.44
N SER A 2 -74.41 37.07 -45.47
CA SER A 2 -72.95 37.20 -45.38
C SER A 2 -72.57 38.66 -45.64
N PHE A 3 -71.77 39.26 -44.77
CA PHE A 3 -71.27 40.62 -44.98
C PHE A 3 -70.31 40.67 -46.17
N GLU A 4 -70.46 41.66 -47.05
CA GLU A 4 -69.51 41.91 -48.14
C GLU A 4 -68.19 42.45 -47.56
N LYS A 5 -67.06 41.88 -48.01
CA LYS A 5 -65.73 42.26 -47.50
C LYS A 5 -65.34 43.70 -47.93
N PRO A 6 -64.58 44.44 -47.10
CA PRO A 6 -64.08 44.08 -45.78
C PRO A 6 -64.64 45.01 -44.71
N TRP A 7 -65.59 44.52 -43.91
CA TRP A 7 -65.76 45.08 -42.56
C TRP A 7 -64.57 44.61 -41.71
N GLY A 8 -63.53 45.45 -41.65
CA GLY A 8 -62.29 45.19 -40.91
C GLY A 8 -61.04 45.68 -41.64
N ASN A 9 -59.89 45.67 -40.95
CA ASN A 9 -58.63 46.07 -41.55
C ASN A 9 -58.08 44.94 -42.44
N TYR A 10 -58.32 45.05 -43.74
CA TYR A 10 -57.88 44.08 -44.76
C TYR A 10 -56.36 43.89 -44.82
N LEU A 11 -55.57 44.82 -44.26
CA LEU A 11 -54.13 44.67 -44.12
C LEU A 11 -53.76 43.51 -43.17
N LEU A 12 -54.66 43.12 -42.27
CA LEU A 12 -54.46 42.00 -41.36
C LEU A 12 -54.62 40.64 -42.06
N GLU A 13 -55.34 40.57 -43.18
CA GLU A 13 -55.52 39.30 -43.93
C GLU A 13 -54.21 38.86 -44.62
N ALA A 14 -53.26 39.78 -44.80
CA ALA A 14 -51.91 39.48 -45.28
C ALA A 14 -50.95 39.01 -44.17
N ILE A 15 -51.35 39.06 -42.89
CA ILE A 15 -50.49 38.63 -41.77
C ILE A 15 -50.64 37.12 -41.61
N VAL A 16 -49.62 36.39 -42.07
CA VAL A 16 -49.52 34.94 -41.90
C VAL A 16 -49.00 34.64 -40.48
N GLU A 17 -49.75 33.87 -39.69
CA GLU A 17 -49.28 33.38 -38.39
C GLU A 17 -48.00 32.54 -38.56
N THR A 18 -46.92 32.98 -37.92
CA THR A 18 -45.64 32.27 -37.94
C THR A 18 -45.74 31.05 -37.02
N LYS A 19 -45.48 29.85 -37.56
CA LYS A 19 -45.42 28.62 -36.75
C LYS A 19 -44.25 28.74 -35.76
N ALA A 20 -44.50 28.35 -34.51
CA ALA A 20 -43.44 28.28 -33.50
C ALA A 20 -42.32 27.33 -33.99
N PRO A 21 -41.04 27.70 -33.81
CA PRO A 21 -39.93 26.84 -34.21
C PRO A 21 -40.03 25.51 -33.47
N GLU A 22 -39.74 24.41 -34.17
CA GLU A 22 -39.64 23.10 -33.51
C GLU A 22 -38.62 23.17 -32.37
N THR A 23 -38.91 22.47 -31.28
CA THR A 23 -38.06 22.47 -30.09
C THR A 23 -36.67 21.95 -30.46
N ILE A 24 -35.69 22.84 -30.41
CA ILE A 24 -34.29 22.50 -30.70
C ILE A 24 -33.84 21.49 -29.64
N SER A 25 -33.43 20.31 -30.08
CA SER A 25 -32.84 19.31 -29.19
C SER A 25 -31.52 19.86 -28.65
N PHE A 26 -31.45 20.07 -27.33
CA PHE A 26 -30.24 20.52 -26.64
C PHE A 26 -29.24 19.39 -26.42
N TRP A 27 -29.47 18.19 -26.97
CA TRP A 27 -28.51 17.10 -26.91
C TRP A 27 -27.35 17.37 -27.87
N PRO A 28 -26.11 17.58 -27.38
CA PRO A 28 -24.98 17.81 -28.25
C PRO A 28 -24.65 16.53 -29.03
N GLN A 29 -25.03 16.48 -30.31
CA GLN A 29 -24.71 15.38 -31.24
C GLN A 29 -23.25 15.51 -31.74
N THR A 30 -22.30 15.70 -30.83
CA THR A 30 -20.88 15.86 -31.18
C THR A 30 -20.12 14.58 -30.88
N ILE A 31 -19.33 14.11 -31.85
CA ILE A 31 -18.42 12.95 -31.72
C ILE A 31 -17.50 13.08 -30.49
N GLY A 32 -17.24 14.31 -30.02
CA GLY A 32 -16.38 14.58 -28.86
C GLY A 32 -16.79 13.84 -27.59
N TRP A 33 -18.08 13.67 -27.32
CA TRP A 33 -18.54 12.93 -26.14
C TRP A 33 -18.26 11.43 -26.23
N GLN A 34 -18.34 10.86 -27.44
CA GLN A 34 -17.98 9.45 -27.66
C GLN A 34 -16.49 9.23 -27.45
N LEU A 35 -15.64 10.13 -27.96
CA LEU A 35 -14.19 10.09 -27.72
C LEU A 35 -13.84 10.26 -26.25
N LEU A 36 -14.51 11.18 -25.54
CA LEU A 36 -14.36 11.34 -24.09
C LEU A 36 -14.74 10.08 -23.33
N PHE A 37 -15.85 9.44 -23.69
CA PHE A 37 -16.30 8.21 -23.06
C PHE A 37 -15.29 7.06 -23.26
N ILE A 38 -14.73 6.92 -24.46
CA ILE A 38 -13.68 5.94 -24.76
C ILE A 38 -12.42 6.23 -23.92
N LEU A 39 -11.97 7.48 -23.87
CA LEU A 39 -10.82 7.90 -23.08
C LEU A 39 -11.05 7.61 -21.59
N LEU A 40 -12.21 7.98 -21.05
CA LEU A 40 -12.58 7.76 -19.66
C LEU A 40 -12.60 6.26 -19.34
N THR A 41 -13.18 5.45 -20.21
CA THR A 41 -13.23 3.99 -20.07
C THR A 41 -11.82 3.40 -20.04
N MET A 42 -10.92 3.83 -20.92
CA MET A 42 -9.52 3.40 -20.93
C MET A 42 -8.81 3.76 -19.62
N LEU A 43 -9.04 4.97 -19.09
CA LEU A 43 -8.48 5.40 -17.80
C LEU A 43 -9.00 4.55 -16.64
N ILE A 44 -10.31 4.25 -16.62
CA ILE A 44 -10.92 3.39 -15.60
C ILE A 44 -10.30 1.99 -15.65
N ILE A 45 -10.20 1.37 -16.83
CA ILE A 45 -9.59 0.05 -17.00
C ILE A 45 -8.13 0.07 -16.52
N LYS A 46 -7.36 1.09 -16.90
CA LYS A 46 -5.97 1.24 -16.46
C LYS A 46 -5.87 1.36 -14.93
N LYS A 47 -6.72 2.16 -14.29
CA LYS A 47 -6.73 2.31 -12.83
C LYS A 47 -7.20 1.04 -12.13
N ALA A 48 -8.21 0.36 -12.66
CA ALA A 48 -8.69 -0.93 -12.14
C ALA A 48 -7.58 -2.00 -12.22
N TYR A 49 -6.88 -2.08 -13.35
CA TYR A 49 -5.75 -2.99 -13.53
C TYR A 49 -4.59 -2.69 -12.58
N GLN A 50 -4.22 -1.42 -12.43
CA GLN A 50 -3.19 -1.01 -11.46
C GLN A 50 -3.61 -1.35 -10.03
N SER A 51 -4.86 -1.05 -9.67
CA SER A 51 -5.41 -1.38 -8.35
C SER A 51 -5.40 -2.89 -8.11
N TYR A 52 -5.81 -3.70 -9.08
CA TYR A 52 -5.76 -5.15 -9.01
C TYR A 52 -4.32 -5.66 -8.82
N LYS A 53 -3.36 -5.15 -9.59
CA LYS A 53 -1.94 -5.49 -9.43
C LYS A 53 -1.44 -5.12 -8.03
N THR A 54 -1.80 -3.95 -7.50
CA THR A 54 -1.44 -3.56 -6.12
C THR A 54 -2.14 -4.42 -5.07
N TYR A 55 -3.36 -4.88 -5.32
CA TYR A 55 -4.09 -5.77 -4.42
C TYR A 55 -3.44 -7.16 -4.34
N GLN A 56 -2.99 -7.69 -5.48
CA GLN A 56 -2.25 -8.95 -5.55
C GLN A 56 -0.87 -8.79 -4.88
N ALA A 57 -0.18 -7.68 -5.15
CA ALA A 57 1.07 -7.34 -4.50
C ALA A 57 0.93 -7.28 -2.98
N ASN A 58 -0.18 -6.77 -2.44
CA ASN A 58 -0.41 -6.70 -0.99
C ASN A 58 -0.91 -8.00 -0.35
N ALA A 59 -1.01 -9.12 -1.09
CA ALA A 59 -1.48 -10.39 -0.54
C ALA A 59 -0.61 -10.90 0.62
N TYR A 60 0.72 -10.80 0.49
CA TYR A 60 1.65 -11.23 1.53
C TYR A 60 1.45 -10.48 2.86
N ARG A 61 1.04 -9.21 2.83
CA ARG A 61 0.76 -8.43 4.04
C ARG A 61 -0.45 -9.00 4.77
N ARG A 62 -1.50 -9.34 4.02
CA ARG A 62 -2.72 -9.94 4.58
C ARG A 62 -2.43 -11.30 5.19
N GLU A 63 -1.65 -12.14 4.51
CA GLU A 63 -1.25 -13.45 5.03
C GLU A 63 -0.39 -13.33 6.28
N ALA A 64 0.60 -12.43 6.29
CA ALA A 64 1.44 -12.20 7.46
C ALA A 64 0.64 -11.67 8.65
N LEU A 65 -0.30 -10.73 8.44
CA LEU A 65 -1.18 -10.23 9.49
C LEU A 65 -2.19 -11.29 9.97
N ALA A 66 -2.71 -12.11 9.07
CA ALA A 66 -3.61 -13.22 9.42
C ALA A 66 -2.89 -14.27 10.27
N TRP A 67 -1.67 -14.65 9.90
CA TRP A 67 -0.84 -15.54 10.69
C TRP A 67 -0.52 -14.93 12.06
N LEU A 68 -0.11 -13.65 12.08
CA LEU A 68 0.20 -12.93 13.31
C LEU A 68 -1.02 -12.85 14.25
N SER A 69 -2.23 -12.70 13.72
CA SER A 69 -3.46 -12.71 14.53
C SER A 69 -3.84 -14.09 15.10
N GLN A 70 -3.35 -15.17 14.49
CA GLN A 70 -3.56 -16.54 14.96
C GLN A 70 -2.51 -16.95 16.01
N CYS A 71 -1.36 -16.27 16.04
CA CYS A 71 -0.32 -16.54 17.02
C CYS A 71 -0.80 -16.23 18.44
N SER A 72 -0.69 -17.22 19.32
CA SER A 72 -0.94 -17.01 20.73
C SER A 72 0.37 -16.68 21.44
N LEU A 73 0.41 -15.56 22.16
CA LEU A 73 1.51 -15.19 23.05
C LEU A 73 1.67 -16.14 24.26
N SER A 74 0.83 -17.17 24.35
CA SER A 74 0.95 -18.25 25.34
C SER A 74 1.67 -19.48 24.79
N ASN A 75 1.84 -19.60 23.48
CA ASN A 75 2.51 -20.73 22.84
C ASN A 75 3.98 -20.39 22.57
N GLU A 76 4.87 -21.26 23.02
CA GLU A 76 6.31 -21.08 22.87
C GLU A 76 6.75 -21.10 21.39
N ASP A 77 6.18 -22.02 20.61
CA ASP A 77 6.53 -22.21 19.19
C ASP A 77 6.13 -21.02 18.32
N ASP A 78 4.99 -20.39 18.60
CA ASP A 78 4.51 -19.21 17.86
C ASP A 78 5.43 -18.01 18.10
N ILE A 79 5.85 -17.82 19.35
CA ILE A 79 6.77 -16.74 19.74
C ILE A 79 8.10 -16.88 19.02
N ARG A 80 8.67 -18.10 18.97
CA ARG A 80 9.94 -18.39 18.28
C ARG A 80 9.90 -18.05 16.78
N GLN A 81 8.73 -18.14 16.16
CA GLN A 81 8.56 -17.89 14.73
C GLN A 81 8.41 -16.42 14.36
N LEU A 82 8.18 -15.51 15.33
CA LEU A 82 8.01 -14.07 15.07
C LEU A 82 9.17 -13.43 14.27
N PRO A 83 10.46 -13.67 14.61
CA PRO A 83 11.57 -13.08 13.86
C PRO A 83 11.68 -13.68 12.45
N ALA A 84 11.37 -14.97 12.30
CA ALA A 84 11.38 -15.65 11.01
C ALA A 84 10.27 -15.13 10.09
N LEU A 85 9.06 -14.88 10.63
CA LEU A 85 7.97 -14.24 9.91
C LEU A 85 8.41 -12.87 9.39
N LEU A 86 8.93 -12.01 10.27
CA LEU A 86 9.35 -10.66 9.89
C LEU A 86 10.40 -10.69 8.78
N ARG A 87 11.40 -11.58 8.89
CA ARG A 87 12.44 -11.78 7.88
C ARG A 87 11.84 -12.21 6.54
N LYS A 88 10.91 -13.18 6.56
CA LYS A 88 10.20 -13.66 5.36
C LYS A 88 9.38 -12.54 4.72
N THR A 89 8.64 -11.76 5.52
CA THR A 89 7.85 -10.63 5.03
C THR A 89 8.74 -9.56 4.38
N ALA A 90 9.90 -9.25 4.96
CA ALA A 90 10.85 -8.31 4.38
C ALA A 90 11.41 -8.78 3.03
N LEU A 91 11.73 -10.08 2.90
CA LEU A 91 12.20 -10.65 1.64
C LEU A 91 11.13 -10.61 0.54
N ILE A 92 9.88 -10.99 0.87
CA ILE A 92 8.77 -10.94 -0.09
C ILE A 92 8.47 -9.48 -0.48
N ALA A 93 8.48 -8.56 0.49
CA ALA A 93 8.28 -7.14 0.21
C ALA A 93 9.34 -6.59 -0.77
N ASN A 94 10.61 -7.01 -0.63
CA ASN A 94 11.67 -6.64 -1.56
C ASN A 94 11.38 -7.13 -2.99
N GLU A 95 10.98 -8.40 -3.13
CA GLU A 95 10.63 -8.98 -4.44
C GLU A 95 9.45 -8.23 -5.08
N VAL A 96 8.43 -7.89 -4.30
CA VAL A 96 7.24 -7.17 -4.78
C VAL A 96 7.56 -5.74 -5.22
N CYS A 97 8.41 -5.01 -4.50
CA CYS A 97 8.76 -3.63 -4.87
C CYS A 97 9.48 -3.55 -6.23
N CYS A 98 10.45 -4.43 -6.46
CA CYS A 98 11.21 -4.41 -7.71
C CYS A 98 10.42 -4.88 -8.95
N HIS A 99 9.35 -5.67 -8.79
CA HIS A 99 8.45 -6.07 -9.88
C HIS A 99 7.49 -4.96 -10.33
N ASN A 100 7.35 -3.89 -9.55
CA ASN A 100 6.51 -2.74 -9.88
C ASN A 100 7.29 -1.60 -10.56
N GLY A 101 8.62 -1.57 -10.44
CA GLY A 101 9.49 -0.66 -11.18
C GLY A 101 9.64 -1.08 -12.64
N SER A 102 9.28 -0.20 -13.57
CA SER A 102 9.21 -0.45 -15.02
C SER A 102 10.56 -0.57 -15.74
N ASN A 103 11.64 -0.95 -15.06
CA ASN A 103 12.99 -0.88 -15.62
C ASN A 103 13.69 -2.25 -15.63
N ALA A 104 14.27 -2.62 -16.76
CA ALA A 104 14.89 -3.92 -17.05
C ALA A 104 16.09 -4.31 -16.14
N LYS A 105 16.41 -3.49 -15.13
CA LYS A 105 17.44 -3.73 -14.10
C LYS A 105 16.92 -4.51 -12.88
N GLY A 106 15.66 -4.98 -12.90
CA GLY A 106 14.98 -5.56 -11.75
C GLY A 106 15.62 -6.80 -11.15
N TYR A 107 16.02 -7.79 -11.95
CA TYR A 107 16.50 -9.09 -11.42
C TYR A 107 17.80 -8.99 -10.61
N THR A 108 18.79 -8.27 -11.12
CA THR A 108 20.09 -8.12 -10.44
C THR A 108 19.97 -7.25 -9.19
N ALA A 109 19.12 -6.21 -9.22
CA ALA A 109 18.84 -5.38 -8.05
C ALA A 109 18.10 -6.15 -6.95
N VAL A 110 17.12 -6.99 -7.31
CA VAL A 110 16.39 -7.87 -6.37
C VAL A 110 17.36 -8.78 -5.62
N ASN A 111 18.22 -9.48 -6.36
CA ASN A 111 19.19 -10.40 -5.77
C ASN A 111 20.20 -9.68 -4.88
N LYS A 112 20.70 -8.52 -5.31
CA LYS A 112 21.65 -7.72 -4.51
C LYS A 112 21.02 -7.25 -3.20
N ARG A 113 19.79 -6.72 -3.24
CA ARG A 113 19.07 -6.30 -2.01
C ARG A 113 18.75 -7.50 -1.13
N ARG A 114 18.33 -8.62 -1.71
CA ARG A 114 18.09 -9.87 -0.99
C ARG A 114 19.34 -10.33 -0.24
N GLN A 115 20.50 -10.36 -0.90
CA GLN A 115 21.78 -10.71 -0.29
C GLN A 115 22.12 -9.77 0.87
N TYR A 116 21.97 -8.47 0.66
CA TYR A 116 22.15 -7.46 1.71
C TYR A 116 21.23 -7.72 2.90
N ILE A 117 19.91 -7.86 2.69
CA ILE A 117 18.92 -8.15 3.73
C ILE A 117 19.28 -9.43 4.49
N THR A 118 19.70 -10.49 3.80
CA THR A 118 20.10 -11.74 4.45
C THR A 118 21.37 -11.62 5.28
N GLY A 119 22.27 -10.71 4.91
CA GLY A 119 23.50 -10.43 5.64
C GLY A 119 23.32 -9.52 6.87
N LEU A 120 22.20 -8.80 6.99
CA LEU A 120 21.94 -7.95 8.15
C LEU A 120 21.67 -8.78 9.41
N THR A 121 22.41 -8.55 10.49
CA THR A 121 22.27 -9.29 11.76
C THR A 121 22.32 -8.36 12.98
N GLY A 122 21.54 -8.67 14.01
CA GLY A 122 21.57 -7.94 15.28
C GLY A 122 21.18 -6.47 15.11
N LYS A 123 22.09 -5.54 15.44
CA LYS A 123 21.81 -4.10 15.42
C LYS A 123 21.59 -3.54 14.01
N THR A 124 22.36 -3.98 13.01
CA THR A 124 22.23 -3.47 11.63
C THR A 124 20.87 -3.84 11.03
N TRP A 125 20.36 -5.02 11.37
CA TRP A 125 19.02 -5.45 10.99
C TRP A 125 17.93 -4.56 11.58
N VAL A 126 18.06 -4.21 12.86
CA VAL A 126 17.10 -3.35 13.56
C VAL A 126 17.10 -1.93 13.01
N THR A 127 18.27 -1.34 12.78
CA THR A 127 18.40 -0.02 12.15
C THR A 127 17.80 -0.02 10.75
N TRP A 128 18.02 -1.07 9.96
CA TRP A 128 17.40 -1.20 8.66
C TRP A 128 15.87 -1.28 8.74
N LEU A 129 15.30 -2.02 9.69
CA LEU A 129 13.85 -2.08 9.88
C LEU A 129 13.24 -0.71 10.18
N ASP A 130 13.87 0.06 11.06
CA ASP A 130 13.42 1.41 11.44
C ASP A 130 13.54 2.38 10.25
N ASN A 131 14.61 2.28 9.45
CA ASN A 131 14.77 3.10 8.24
C ASN A 131 13.69 2.81 7.19
N ASN A 132 13.21 1.57 7.09
CA ASN A 132 12.21 1.14 6.11
C ASN A 132 10.76 1.25 6.63
N CYS A 133 10.56 1.79 7.82
CA CYS A 133 9.24 2.03 8.39
C CYS A 133 9.27 3.21 9.37
N GLY A 134 8.74 4.36 8.96
CA GLY A 134 8.68 5.56 9.81
C GLY A 134 7.76 5.45 11.04
N LYS A 135 7.08 4.32 11.24
CA LYS A 135 6.17 4.08 12.38
C LYS A 135 6.66 3.00 13.35
N SER A 136 7.70 2.23 13.01
CA SER A 136 8.29 1.26 13.93
C SER A 136 9.51 1.85 14.60
N GLN A 137 9.71 1.50 15.87
CA GLN A 137 10.84 1.96 16.68
C GLN A 137 11.44 0.76 17.40
N PHE A 138 12.13 -0.11 16.67
CA PHE A 138 12.79 -1.28 17.24
C PHE A 138 14.07 -0.91 18.01
N SER A 139 14.77 0.15 17.60
CA SER A 139 15.97 0.67 18.26
C SER A 139 15.67 1.57 19.47
N GLN A 140 14.55 2.29 19.42
CA GLN A 140 14.26 3.40 20.34
C GLN A 140 13.54 2.97 21.64
N ILE A 141 12.99 1.75 21.71
CA ILE A 141 12.44 1.16 22.93
C ILE A 141 13.59 0.65 23.82
N GLN A 142 14.63 1.46 23.99
CA GLN A 142 15.53 1.39 25.14
C GLN A 142 14.93 2.33 26.17
N ASN A 143 14.18 1.80 27.14
CA ASN A 143 13.85 2.58 28.33
C ASN A 143 15.17 3.08 28.92
N SER A 144 15.40 4.38 28.79
CA SER A 144 16.56 5.10 29.27
C SER A 144 16.63 4.91 30.78
N LEU A 145 17.41 3.92 31.24
CA LEU A 145 18.09 3.86 32.55
C LEU A 145 18.70 2.50 32.93
N SER A 146 18.62 1.44 32.11
CA SER A 146 19.33 0.18 32.43
C SER A 146 19.62 -0.67 31.19
N TYR A 147 20.81 -1.30 31.16
CA TYR A 147 21.08 -2.46 30.31
C TYR A 147 19.99 -3.51 30.59
N SER A 148 18.96 -3.57 29.75
CA SER A 148 17.88 -4.53 29.90
C SER A 148 18.07 -5.67 28.89
N PRO A 149 18.13 -6.94 29.34
CA PRO A 149 18.24 -8.09 28.44
C PRO A 149 17.01 -8.23 27.52
N PHE A 150 15.90 -7.57 27.88
CA PHE A 150 14.61 -7.62 27.18
C PHE A 150 14.42 -6.51 26.12
N SER A 151 15.49 -5.90 25.64
CA SER A 151 15.41 -4.96 24.51
C SER A 151 14.87 -5.68 23.26
N CYS A 152 13.98 -5.03 22.50
CA CYS A 152 13.37 -5.62 21.29
C CYS A 152 14.42 -6.14 20.29
N SER A 153 15.56 -5.44 20.18
CA SER A 153 16.69 -5.83 19.33
C SER A 153 17.33 -7.15 19.75
N ASN A 154 17.58 -7.32 21.05
CA ASN A 154 18.16 -8.54 21.60
C ASN A 154 17.17 -9.69 21.53
N LEU A 155 15.90 -9.44 21.85
CA LEU A 155 14.84 -10.43 21.73
C LEU A 155 14.74 -10.94 20.30
N LEU A 156 14.66 -10.08 19.29
CA LEU A 156 14.54 -10.49 17.90
C LEU A 156 15.70 -11.42 17.47
N ALA A 157 16.93 -11.13 17.92
CA ALA A 157 18.10 -11.96 17.60
C ALA A 157 18.15 -13.29 18.38
N GLN A 158 17.68 -13.30 19.64
CA GLN A 158 17.86 -14.44 20.54
C GLN A 158 16.64 -15.38 20.58
N LEU A 159 15.43 -14.91 20.25
CA LEU A 159 14.18 -15.67 20.41
C LEU A 159 14.20 -17.03 19.69
N ALA A 160 14.85 -17.10 18.54
CA ALA A 160 14.97 -18.34 17.76
C ALA A 160 15.92 -19.37 18.41
N TYR A 161 16.86 -18.92 19.25
CA TYR A 161 17.95 -19.73 19.81
C TYR A 161 17.80 -20.00 21.31
N ILE A 162 16.91 -19.28 22.01
CA ILE A 162 16.66 -19.51 23.44
C ILE A 162 16.04 -20.90 23.61
N PRO A 163 16.61 -21.80 24.44
CA PRO A 163 16.13 -23.17 24.56
C PRO A 163 14.80 -23.29 25.32
N GLN A 164 14.54 -22.44 26.32
CA GLN A 164 13.29 -22.40 27.07
C GLN A 164 12.85 -20.95 27.30
N LEU A 165 11.62 -20.63 26.95
CA LEU A 165 11.03 -19.31 27.13
C LEU A 165 10.29 -19.26 28.48
N ASP A 166 10.72 -18.35 29.36
CA ASP A 166 10.03 -18.15 30.65
C ASP A 166 8.78 -17.29 30.45
N LEU A 167 7.69 -17.95 30.03
CA LEU A 167 6.40 -17.32 29.78
C LEU A 167 5.72 -16.77 31.05
N ASN A 168 6.22 -17.17 32.23
CA ASN A 168 5.69 -16.73 33.53
C ASN A 168 6.32 -15.41 34.00
N ASP A 169 7.47 -15.01 33.47
CA ASP A 169 8.06 -13.70 33.77
C ASP A 169 7.24 -12.58 33.13
N SER A 170 6.56 -11.81 33.97
CA SER A 170 5.82 -10.60 33.59
C SER A 170 6.63 -9.61 32.74
N LYS A 171 7.95 -9.48 32.98
CA LYS A 171 8.82 -8.57 32.23
C LYS A 171 9.08 -9.12 30.82
N PHE A 172 9.36 -10.41 30.72
CA PHE A 172 9.53 -11.10 29.44
C PHE A 172 8.25 -11.03 28.60
N ASN A 173 7.10 -11.37 29.18
CA ASN A 173 5.80 -11.33 28.49
C ASN A 173 5.46 -9.91 27.98
N GLY A 174 5.74 -8.87 28.80
CA GLY A 174 5.59 -7.48 28.40
C GLY A 174 6.47 -7.10 27.20
N ALA A 175 7.71 -7.56 27.18
CA ALA A 175 8.63 -7.30 26.07
C ALA A 175 8.26 -8.04 24.79
N VAL A 176 7.77 -9.29 24.87
CA VAL A 176 7.25 -10.03 23.70
C VAL A 176 6.00 -9.36 23.13
N LYS A 177 5.09 -8.85 23.98
CA LYS A 177 3.93 -8.05 23.53
C LYS A 177 4.35 -6.80 22.77
N GLN A 178 5.35 -6.09 23.27
CA GLN A 178 5.89 -4.91 22.59
C GLN A 178 6.50 -5.30 21.23
N LEU A 179 7.30 -6.38 21.19
CA LEU A 179 7.88 -6.89 19.95
C LEU A 179 6.79 -7.25 18.93
N TYR A 180 5.74 -7.96 19.35
CA TYR A 180 4.60 -8.30 18.52
C TYR A 180 3.91 -7.06 17.94
N GLN A 181 3.69 -6.03 18.75
CA GLN A 181 3.10 -4.76 18.29
C GLN A 181 4.00 -4.07 17.25
N GLN A 182 5.32 -4.02 17.47
CA GLN A 182 6.25 -3.42 16.52
C GLN A 182 6.31 -4.19 15.19
N ILE A 183 6.30 -5.53 15.25
CA ILE A 183 6.22 -6.39 14.06
C ILE A 183 4.92 -6.12 13.29
N SER A 184 3.77 -6.06 13.99
CA SER A 184 2.49 -5.75 13.36
C SER A 184 2.50 -4.38 12.68
N LEU A 185 3.04 -3.35 13.35
CA LEU A 185 3.16 -2.00 12.78
C LEU A 185 4.05 -1.99 11.54
N TRP A 186 5.19 -2.68 11.60
CA TRP A 186 6.11 -2.78 10.47
C TRP A 186 5.47 -3.48 9.27
N ILE A 187 4.81 -4.63 9.48
CA ILE A 187 4.12 -5.36 8.41
C ILE A 187 3.05 -4.48 7.74
N GLN A 188 2.34 -3.66 8.52
CA GLN A 188 1.28 -2.79 8.01
C GLN A 188 1.81 -1.56 7.25
N TYR A 189 2.92 -0.95 7.68
CA TYR A 189 3.36 0.37 7.20
C TYR A 189 4.74 0.43 6.55
N HIS A 190 5.44 -0.69 6.36
CA HIS A 190 6.74 -0.67 5.69
C HIS A 190 6.65 -0.11 4.26
N GLN A 191 7.67 0.65 3.89
CA GLN A 191 7.83 1.23 2.57
C GLN A 191 9.27 0.96 2.11
N LEU A 192 9.42 0.00 1.20
CA LEU A 192 10.72 -0.28 0.58
C LEU A 192 10.82 0.59 -0.68
N ASN A 193 11.42 1.76 -0.55
CA ASN A 193 11.67 2.67 -1.67
C ASN A 193 12.96 2.27 -2.41
N ASP A 194 12.96 2.35 -3.74
CA ASP A 194 14.11 1.97 -4.55
C ASP A 194 15.34 2.88 -4.35
N GLU A 195 15.16 4.14 -3.91
CA GLU A 195 16.25 5.10 -3.67
C GLU A 195 17.23 4.65 -2.56
N SER A 196 16.76 3.90 -1.56
CA SER A 196 17.60 3.34 -0.50
C SER A 196 18.71 2.42 -1.04
N LEU A 197 18.46 1.77 -2.19
CA LEU A 197 19.41 0.87 -2.84
C LEU A 197 20.61 1.62 -3.44
N GLN A 198 20.44 2.87 -3.89
CA GLN A 198 21.56 3.63 -4.47
C GLN A 198 22.50 4.18 -3.40
N HIS A 199 21.96 4.60 -2.25
CA HIS A 199 22.76 5.13 -1.15
C HIS A 199 23.57 4.03 -0.44
N ASP A 200 22.96 2.89 -0.12
CA ASP A 200 23.63 1.80 0.62
C ASP A 200 24.71 1.07 -0.20
N LEU A 201 24.65 1.14 -1.53
CA LEU A 201 25.65 0.53 -2.42
C LEU A 201 26.77 1.48 -2.82
N GLY A 202 26.62 2.78 -2.54
CA GLY A 202 27.60 3.82 -2.87
C GLY A 202 28.68 4.04 -1.80
N GLU A 203 28.46 3.56 -0.57
CA GLU A 203 29.45 3.68 0.53
C GLU A 203 30.42 2.50 0.65
N GLN A 204 30.36 1.51 -0.26
CA GLN A 204 31.26 0.34 -0.25
C GLN A 204 32.41 0.39 -1.27
N THR A 205 32.89 1.59 -1.64
CA THR A 205 34.14 1.75 -2.42
C THR A 205 35.22 2.44 -1.62
#